data_AF-A0A1W2AQZ1-F1
#
_entry.id   AF-A0A1W2AQZ1-F1
#
_cell.length_a   1.000
_cell.length_b   1.000
_cell.length_c   1.000
_cell.angle_alpha   90.00
_cell.angle_beta   90.00
_cell.angle_gamma   90.00
#
_symmetry.space_group_name_H-M   'P 1'
#
loop_
_entity.id
_entity.type
_entity.pdbx_description
1 polymer ?
#
loop_
_entity_poly.entity_id
_entity_poly.type
_entity_poly.pdbx_seq_one_letter_code
_entity_poly.pdbx_strand_id
1 'polypeptide(L)'
;MEDIGTTYEVYKTLSEVLDPGSGTVDEYKEPLQNESSVIYKIRRNKNIEFVVEGWPRHMWCYVTRDNEKISNTVLCRKIDENSLGIMQNMIDEVESGKYDNKKTLSEKRLDIIRERGLTSYMNDTKWNELIGDISHIDSLPIMYRSLFDEKDPDGYWTIQGDEYIHYMNKAMIEWFRIGCVISKKKNIGRLIEPKVIEMDVTDDIADILEKHSIAHEYDRDEKVFTIYGYR
;
A
#
# COMPACT_ATOMS: atom_id res chain seq x y z
N MET A 1 22.40 23.45 17.79
CA MET A 1 22.03 22.32 16.91
C MET A 1 21.84 21.15 17.86
N GLU A 2 20.64 21.02 18.41
CA GLU A 2 20.35 19.97 19.40
C GLU A 2 20.39 18.62 18.68
N ASP A 3 21.29 17.79 19.20
CA ASP A 3 21.54 16.43 18.76
C ASP A 3 20.27 15.62 18.93
N ILE A 4 19.82 14.96 17.87
CA ILE A 4 18.60 14.14 17.97
C ILE A 4 19.06 12.73 18.25
N GLY A 5 18.56 12.24 19.37
CA GLY A 5 18.84 10.93 19.88
C GLY A 5 18.61 9.80 18.89
N THR A 6 19.33 8.72 19.13
CA THR A 6 19.15 7.44 18.45
C THR A 6 17.69 6.95 18.55
N THR A 7 17.28 6.00 17.71
CA THR A 7 15.97 5.31 17.87
C THR A 7 15.81 4.72 19.28
N TYR A 8 16.92 4.31 19.90
CA TYR A 8 16.94 3.84 21.28
C TYR A 8 16.62 4.95 22.29
N GLU A 9 17.10 6.18 22.10
CA GLU A 9 16.75 7.30 22.96
C GLU A 9 15.27 7.65 22.86
N VAL A 10 14.70 7.61 21.66
CA VAL A 10 13.25 7.78 21.47
C VAL A 10 12.49 6.68 22.21
N TYR A 11 12.85 5.41 22.00
CA TYR A 11 12.24 4.28 22.71
C TYR A 11 12.29 4.47 24.23
N LYS A 12 13.45 4.87 24.76
CA LYS A 12 13.65 5.09 26.18
C LYS A 12 12.76 6.22 26.70
N THR A 13 12.73 7.37 26.04
CA THR A 13 11.87 8.50 26.42
C THR A 13 10.39 8.10 26.42
N LEU A 14 9.93 7.39 25.37
CA LEU A 14 8.55 6.94 25.31
C LEU A 14 8.22 5.94 26.43
N SER A 15 9.14 5.02 26.74
CA SER A 15 8.98 4.05 27.83
C SER A 15 8.93 4.68 29.22
N GLU A 16 9.59 5.83 29.40
CA GLU A 16 9.61 6.57 30.68
C GLU A 16 8.39 7.47 30.86
N VAL A 17 7.83 8.01 29.76
CA VAL A 17 6.80 9.05 29.81
C VAL A 17 5.39 8.54 29.55
N LEU A 18 5.22 7.57 28.62
CA LEU A 18 3.90 7.05 28.30
C LEU A 18 3.46 6.01 29.32
N ASP A 19 2.22 6.11 29.78
CA ASP A 19 1.58 5.09 30.60
C ASP A 19 1.00 4.01 29.67
N PRO A 20 1.53 2.76 29.69
CA PRO A 20 1.02 1.69 28.84
C PRO A 20 -0.34 1.16 29.31
N GLY A 21 -0.85 1.59 30.46
CA GLY A 21 -2.10 1.11 31.04
C GLY A 21 -2.05 -0.39 31.28
N SER A 22 -3.02 -1.13 30.72
CA SER A 22 -3.05 -2.61 30.82
C SER A 22 -2.16 -3.32 29.80
N GLY A 23 -1.47 -2.58 28.92
CA GLY A 23 -0.64 -3.12 27.85
C GLY A 23 0.76 -3.56 28.29
N THR A 24 1.41 -4.37 27.46
CA THR A 24 2.83 -4.76 27.61
C THR A 24 3.66 -4.03 26.56
N VAL A 25 4.72 -3.35 27.00
CA VAL A 25 5.69 -2.69 26.10
C VAL A 25 6.62 -3.74 25.52
N ASP A 26 6.82 -3.71 24.20
CA ASP A 26 7.79 -4.57 23.53
C ASP A 26 9.23 -4.13 23.86
N GLU A 27 10.12 -5.10 24.02
CA GLU A 27 11.56 -4.82 24.12
C GLU A 27 12.07 -4.12 22.85
N TYR A 28 12.96 -3.15 23.04
CA TYR A 28 13.64 -2.48 21.94
C TYR A 28 14.39 -3.48 21.06
N LYS A 29 14.18 -3.37 19.75
CA LYS A 29 14.94 -4.10 18.74
C LYS A 29 15.66 -3.09 17.87
N GLU A 30 16.96 -3.26 17.74
CA GLU A 30 17.76 -2.37 16.91
C GLU A 30 17.31 -2.48 15.44
N PRO A 31 17.12 -1.35 14.73
CA PRO A 31 16.74 -1.36 13.33
C PRO A 31 17.79 -2.09 12.49
N LEU A 32 17.34 -2.86 11.49
CA LEU A 32 18.23 -3.21 10.37
C LEU A 32 18.57 -1.92 9.60
N GLN A 33 19.82 -1.78 9.16
CA GLN A 33 20.30 -0.55 8.51
C GLN A 33 19.40 -0.16 7.32
N ASN A 34 19.06 1.12 7.23
CA ASN A 34 18.26 1.74 6.16
C ASN A 34 16.78 1.33 6.07
N GLU A 35 16.21 0.69 7.08
CA GLU A 35 14.77 0.39 7.12
C GLU A 35 14.03 1.25 8.16
N SER A 36 12.84 1.74 7.78
CA SER A 36 11.89 2.27 8.76
C SER A 36 11.52 1.14 9.72
N SER A 37 11.83 1.32 10.99
CA SER A 37 11.62 0.29 12.01
C SER A 37 10.56 0.72 13.00
N VAL A 38 9.93 -0.27 13.63
CA VAL A 38 9.10 -0.04 14.81
C VAL A 38 10.02 0.41 15.94
N ILE A 39 9.85 1.65 16.39
CA ILE A 39 10.63 2.24 17.48
C ILE A 39 10.05 1.84 18.82
N TYR A 40 8.72 1.87 18.95
CA TYR A 40 8.01 1.62 20.21
C TYR A 40 6.67 0.94 19.92
N LYS A 41 6.32 -0.06 20.72
CA LYS A 41 5.08 -0.83 20.55
C LYS A 41 4.52 -1.24 21.91
N ILE A 42 3.21 -1.07 22.09
CA ILE A 42 2.47 -1.57 23.24
C ILE A 42 1.46 -2.60 22.72
N ARG A 43 1.54 -3.82 23.23
CA ARG A 43 0.59 -4.91 22.94
C ARG A 43 -0.49 -4.99 24.01
N ARG A 44 -1.73 -5.16 23.58
CA ARG A 44 -2.87 -5.44 24.45
C ARG A 44 -3.58 -6.74 24.04
N ASN A 45 -4.35 -7.30 24.97
CA ASN A 45 -5.28 -8.40 24.70
C ASN A 45 -6.17 -8.10 23.47
N LYS A 46 -6.52 -9.14 22.70
CA LYS A 46 -7.23 -9.08 21.40
C LYS A 46 -6.39 -8.61 20.19
N ASN A 47 -5.07 -8.80 20.22
CA ASN A 47 -4.15 -8.48 19.12
C ASN A 47 -4.18 -7.00 18.68
N ILE A 48 -4.63 -6.09 19.55
CA ILE A 48 -4.58 -4.64 19.30
C ILE A 48 -3.25 -4.11 19.80
N GLU A 49 -2.55 -3.35 18.96
CA GLU A 49 -1.24 -2.80 19.27
C GLU A 49 -1.21 -1.30 18.97
N PHE A 50 -0.69 -0.50 19.91
CA PHE A 50 -0.23 0.86 19.61
C PHE A 50 1.20 0.79 19.08
N VAL A 51 1.48 1.48 17.98
CA VAL A 51 2.76 1.39 17.27
C VAL A 51 3.27 2.78 16.95
N VAL A 52 4.57 2.99 17.20
CA VAL A 52 5.36 4.12 16.70
C VAL A 52 6.43 3.56 15.76
N GLU A 53 6.39 3.95 14.50
CA GLU A 53 7.37 3.54 13.47
C GLU A 53 8.10 4.75 12.88
N GLY A 54 9.26 4.51 12.27
CA GLY A 54 9.95 5.50 11.45
C GLY A 54 11.31 5.90 12.02
N TRP A 55 11.57 7.21 12.01
CA TRP A 55 12.86 7.78 12.40
C TRP A 55 12.65 8.86 13.48
N PRO A 56 13.64 9.20 14.31
CA PRO A 56 13.49 10.19 15.39
C PRO A 56 12.92 11.57 14.98
N ARG A 57 13.02 11.95 13.69
CA ARG A 57 12.46 13.20 13.13
C ARG A 57 11.20 13.02 12.27
N HIS A 58 10.81 11.78 12.01
CA HIS A 58 9.70 11.40 11.15
C HIS A 58 9.09 10.11 11.70
N MET A 59 8.35 10.26 12.81
CA MET A 59 7.68 9.14 13.46
C MET A 59 6.23 9.12 13.04
N TRP A 60 5.70 7.93 12.77
CA TRP A 60 4.29 7.71 12.53
C TRP A 60 3.74 6.88 13.69
N CYS A 61 2.69 7.38 14.34
CA CYS A 61 1.97 6.62 15.35
C CYS A 61 0.56 6.25 14.88
N TYR A 62 0.16 5.02 15.20
CA TYR A 62 -1.11 4.43 14.79
C TYR A 62 -1.45 3.21 15.66
N VAL A 63 -2.68 2.73 15.53
CA VAL A 63 -3.17 1.51 16.17
C VAL A 63 -3.37 0.44 15.10
N THR A 64 -2.94 -0.78 15.40
CA THR A 64 -3.14 -1.96 14.57
C THR A 64 -3.98 -3.00 15.27
N ARG A 65 -4.62 -3.87 14.50
CA ARG A 65 -5.13 -5.17 14.96
C ARG A 65 -4.70 -6.24 13.97
N ASP A 66 -4.17 -7.35 14.47
CA ASP A 66 -3.65 -8.44 13.63
C ASP A 66 -2.59 -7.94 12.61
N ASN A 67 -1.76 -6.98 13.03
CA ASN A 67 -0.77 -6.25 12.21
C ASN A 67 -1.35 -5.37 11.08
N GLU A 68 -2.66 -5.16 11.02
CA GLU A 68 -3.30 -4.26 10.06
C GLU A 68 -3.69 -2.93 10.73
N LYS A 69 -3.41 -1.79 10.08
CA LYS A 69 -3.76 -0.45 10.59
C LYS A 69 -5.29 -0.28 10.71
N ILE A 70 -5.78 0.09 11.89
CA ILE A 70 -7.20 0.34 12.17
C ILE A 70 -7.52 1.77 12.63
N SER A 71 -6.48 2.58 12.86
CA SER A 71 -6.60 4.03 13.07
C SER A 71 -6.03 4.82 11.88
N ASN A 72 -6.31 6.12 11.86
CA ASN A 72 -5.52 7.04 11.06
C ASN A 72 -4.06 7.04 11.55
N THR A 73 -3.14 7.31 10.64
CA THR A 73 -1.73 7.53 10.96
C THR A 73 -1.49 8.99 11.31
N VAL A 74 -0.82 9.25 12.42
CA VAL A 74 -0.41 10.59 12.82
C VAL A 74 1.10 10.74 12.66
N LEU A 75 1.54 11.80 11.95
CA LEU A 75 2.95 12.13 11.78
C LEU A 75 3.42 13.02 12.94
N CYS A 76 4.41 12.55 13.68
CA CYS A 76 5.11 13.26 14.74
C CYS A 76 6.55 13.57 14.29
N ARG A 77 6.88 14.86 14.16
CA ARG A 77 8.21 15.31 13.68
C ARG A 77 9.27 15.39 14.76
N LYS A 78 8.86 15.36 16.02
CA LYS A 78 9.72 15.44 17.21
C LYS A 78 8.94 14.90 18.42
N ILE A 79 9.67 14.61 19.50
CA ILE A 79 9.09 14.32 20.81
C ILE A 79 8.99 15.65 21.59
N ASP A 80 7.75 16.05 21.89
CA ASP A 80 7.37 17.23 22.65
C ASP A 80 6.04 16.96 23.38
N GLU A 81 5.59 17.87 24.23
CA GLU A 81 4.36 17.71 25.01
C GLU A 81 3.13 17.40 24.13
N ASN A 82 3.05 17.99 22.94
CA ASN A 82 1.92 17.79 22.03
C ASN A 82 1.93 16.39 21.41
N SER A 83 3.07 15.95 20.87
CA SER A 83 3.22 14.59 20.31
C SER A 83 3.03 13.52 21.37
N LEU A 84 3.57 13.71 22.58
CA LEU A 84 3.36 12.82 23.72
C LEU A 84 1.89 12.76 24.13
N GLY A 85 1.20 13.91 24.20
CA GLY A 85 -0.24 13.96 24.49
C GLY A 85 -1.08 13.23 23.44
N ILE A 86 -0.73 13.33 22.16
CA ILE A 86 -1.40 12.57 21.08
C ILE A 86 -1.18 11.07 21.27
N MET A 87 0.07 10.64 21.51
CA MET A 87 0.39 9.23 21.72
C MET A 87 -0.34 8.66 22.94
N GLN A 88 -0.32 9.38 24.07
CA GLN A 88 -1.05 8.97 25.27
C GLN A 88 -2.56 8.88 25.02
N ASN A 89 -3.15 9.88 24.36
CA ASN A 89 -4.57 9.81 24.01
C ASN A 89 -4.89 8.59 23.13
N MET A 90 -4.03 8.22 22.18
CA MET A 90 -4.23 7.00 21.39
C MET A 90 -4.15 5.73 22.25
N ILE A 91 -3.26 5.68 23.24
CA ILE A 91 -3.17 4.57 24.20
C ILE A 91 -4.43 4.50 25.06
N ASP A 92 -4.91 5.63 25.59
CA ASP A 92 -6.14 5.71 26.39
C ASP A 92 -7.39 5.33 25.57
N GLU A 93 -7.41 5.68 24.28
CA GLU A 93 -8.43 5.25 23.32
C GLU A 93 -8.40 3.74 23.07
N VAL A 94 -7.21 3.13 23.01
CA VAL A 94 -7.06 1.68 23.01
C VAL A 94 -7.61 1.12 24.33
N GLU A 95 -7.22 1.67 25.48
CA GLU A 95 -7.63 1.19 26.81
C GLU A 95 -9.15 1.19 26.99
N SER A 96 -9.79 2.29 26.59
CA SER A 96 -11.25 2.47 26.63
C SER A 96 -12.05 1.62 25.62
N GLY A 97 -11.37 0.89 24.71
CA GLY A 97 -12.01 0.00 23.75
C GLY A 97 -12.57 0.70 22.50
N LYS A 98 -12.14 1.94 22.20
CA LYS A 98 -12.57 2.69 21.00
C LYS A 98 -12.37 1.90 19.70
N TYR A 99 -11.36 1.04 19.68
CA TYR A 99 -10.93 0.29 18.51
C TYR A 99 -11.47 -1.14 18.42
N ASP A 100 -12.18 -1.64 19.44
CA ASP A 100 -12.62 -3.05 19.52
C ASP A 100 -13.48 -3.47 18.31
N ASN A 101 -14.31 -2.56 17.80
CA ASN A 101 -15.20 -2.82 16.66
C ASN A 101 -14.68 -2.26 15.34
N LYS A 102 -13.46 -1.70 15.29
CA LYS A 102 -12.89 -1.18 14.05
C LYS A 102 -12.42 -2.33 13.18
N LYS A 103 -12.96 -2.41 11.97
CA LYS A 103 -12.60 -3.46 11.02
C LYS A 103 -11.21 -3.25 10.46
N THR A 104 -10.45 -4.33 10.37
CA THR A 104 -9.20 -4.38 9.63
C THR A 104 -9.45 -4.29 8.13
N LEU A 105 -8.38 -4.09 7.37
CA LEU A 105 -8.47 -4.00 5.92
C LEU A 105 -8.90 -5.33 5.30
N SER A 106 -8.37 -6.45 5.81
CA SER A 106 -8.78 -7.79 5.41
C SER A 106 -10.24 -8.08 5.70
N GLU A 107 -10.78 -7.65 6.85
CA GLU A 107 -12.20 -7.80 7.16
C GLU A 107 -13.08 -6.97 6.22
N LYS A 108 -12.74 -5.69 5.99
CA LYS A 108 -13.49 -4.84 5.05
C LYS A 108 -13.50 -5.43 3.64
N ARG A 109 -12.37 -5.99 3.21
CA ARG A 109 -12.27 -6.70 1.93
C ARG A 109 -13.21 -7.91 1.88
N LEU A 110 -13.22 -8.74 2.91
CA LEU A 110 -14.10 -9.91 3.00
C LEU A 110 -15.59 -9.53 3.02
N ASP A 111 -15.94 -8.41 3.65
CA ASP A 111 -17.31 -7.89 3.61
C ASP A 111 -17.72 -7.54 2.17
N ILE A 112 -16.89 -6.79 1.45
CA ILE A 112 -17.17 -6.41 0.05
C ILE A 112 -17.31 -7.65 -0.84
N ILE A 113 -16.40 -8.61 -0.71
CA ILE A 113 -16.43 -9.88 -1.46
C ILE A 113 -17.76 -10.60 -1.20
N ARG A 114 -18.19 -10.68 0.06
CA ARG A 114 -19.44 -11.34 0.45
C ARG A 114 -20.67 -10.58 -0.05
N GLU A 115 -20.70 -9.27 0.14
CA GLU A 115 -21.82 -8.40 -0.26
C GLU A 115 -22.04 -8.42 -1.77
N ARG A 116 -20.95 -8.44 -2.55
CA ARG A 116 -20.99 -8.48 -4.02
C ARG A 116 -21.02 -9.89 -4.61
N GLY A 117 -20.86 -10.94 -3.79
CA GLY A 117 -20.85 -12.33 -4.24
C GLY A 117 -19.63 -12.70 -5.10
N LEU A 118 -18.49 -12.04 -4.88
CA LEU A 118 -17.29 -12.20 -5.69
C LEU A 118 -16.49 -13.45 -5.30
N THR A 119 -15.78 -14.02 -6.27
CA THR A 119 -14.81 -15.10 -6.05
C THR A 119 -13.40 -14.63 -6.43
N SER A 120 -12.37 -15.10 -5.74
CA SER A 120 -10.98 -14.78 -6.08
C SER A 120 -10.50 -15.57 -7.30
N TYR A 121 -9.90 -14.88 -8.27
CA TYR A 121 -9.34 -15.46 -9.50
C TYR A 121 -7.81 -15.35 -9.59
N MET A 122 -7.19 -14.62 -8.65
CA MET A 122 -5.77 -14.30 -8.65
C MET A 122 -5.18 -14.37 -7.25
N ASN A 123 -3.87 -14.65 -7.15
CA ASN A 123 -3.14 -14.71 -5.88
C ASN A 123 -1.96 -13.72 -5.87
N ASP A 124 -1.37 -13.51 -4.69
CA ASP A 124 -0.28 -12.55 -4.51
C ASP A 124 0.96 -12.88 -5.35
N THR A 125 1.30 -14.16 -5.50
CA THR A 125 2.44 -14.60 -6.33
C THR A 125 2.28 -14.17 -7.78
N LYS A 126 1.13 -14.51 -8.39
CA LYS A 126 0.86 -14.16 -9.79
C LYS A 126 0.75 -12.65 -10.00
N TRP A 127 0.21 -11.92 -9.02
CA TRP A 127 0.21 -10.46 -9.10
C TRP A 127 1.64 -9.89 -9.10
N ASN A 128 2.51 -10.37 -8.22
CA ASN A 128 3.89 -9.91 -8.17
C ASN A 128 4.66 -10.27 -9.43
N GLU A 129 4.46 -11.46 -9.98
CA GLU A 129 5.05 -11.92 -11.24
C GLU A 129 4.57 -11.07 -12.43
N LEU A 130 3.26 -10.83 -12.53
CA LEU A 130 2.68 -9.98 -13.58
C LEU A 130 3.25 -8.57 -13.53
N ILE A 131 3.14 -7.90 -12.37
CA ILE A 131 3.61 -6.53 -12.20
C ILE A 131 5.12 -6.44 -12.46
N GLY A 132 5.89 -7.40 -11.95
CA GLY A 132 7.33 -7.47 -12.16
C GLY A 132 7.70 -7.50 -13.65
N ASP A 133 7.10 -8.42 -14.41
CA ASP A 133 7.42 -8.57 -15.84
C ASP A 133 6.93 -7.38 -16.68
N ILE A 134 5.69 -6.90 -16.47
CA ILE A 134 5.15 -5.79 -17.27
C ILE A 134 5.82 -4.45 -16.97
N SER A 135 6.41 -4.26 -15.78
CA SER A 135 7.19 -3.06 -15.45
C SER A 135 8.42 -2.87 -16.35
N HIS A 136 8.89 -3.92 -17.01
CA HIS A 136 9.97 -3.84 -18.01
C HIS A 136 9.52 -3.30 -19.38
N ILE A 137 8.21 -3.16 -19.61
CA ILE A 137 7.67 -2.57 -20.84
C ILE A 137 7.49 -1.06 -20.64
N ASP A 138 8.37 -0.28 -21.26
CA ASP A 138 8.38 1.17 -21.13
C ASP A 138 7.08 1.83 -21.59
N SER A 139 6.48 2.64 -20.71
CA SER A 139 5.25 3.41 -20.98
C SER A 139 4.03 2.53 -21.27
N LEU A 140 4.01 1.30 -20.74
CA LEU A 140 2.87 0.40 -20.88
C LEU A 140 1.62 1.01 -20.23
N PRO A 141 0.51 1.17 -20.97
CA PRO A 141 -0.72 1.70 -20.43
C PRO A 141 -1.41 0.65 -19.55
N ILE A 142 -1.66 1.02 -18.31
CA ILE A 142 -2.37 0.22 -17.32
C ILE A 142 -3.56 1.00 -16.75
N MET A 143 -4.51 0.25 -16.21
CA MET A 143 -5.65 0.79 -15.50
C MET A 143 -6.16 -0.29 -14.56
N TYR A 144 -6.52 0.03 -13.32
CA TYR A 144 -7.10 -0.96 -12.42
C TYR A 144 -8.13 -0.33 -11.50
N ARG A 145 -8.97 -1.21 -10.97
CA ARG A 145 -9.95 -0.88 -9.96
C ARG A 145 -9.69 -1.67 -8.69
N SER A 146 -9.77 -0.99 -7.56
CA SER A 146 -9.81 -1.61 -6.24
C SER A 146 -11.25 -1.96 -5.84
N LEU A 147 -11.40 -2.96 -4.96
CA LEU A 147 -12.68 -3.31 -4.35
C LEU A 147 -13.36 -2.11 -3.63
N PHE A 148 -12.57 -1.12 -3.23
CA PHE A 148 -13.01 0.06 -2.48
C PHE A 148 -13.38 1.25 -3.37
N ASP A 149 -13.13 1.16 -4.68
CA ASP A 149 -13.43 2.27 -5.59
C ASP A 149 -14.92 2.34 -5.89
N GLU A 150 -15.49 3.54 -5.73
CA GLU A 150 -16.89 3.83 -6.01
C GLU A 150 -17.18 3.92 -7.52
N LYS A 151 -16.16 4.27 -8.31
CA LYS A 151 -16.25 4.46 -9.76
C LYS A 151 -15.04 3.85 -10.45
N ASP A 152 -15.25 3.42 -11.70
CA ASP A 152 -14.14 3.00 -12.55
C ASP A 152 -13.25 4.22 -12.87
N PRO A 153 -11.93 4.02 -13.01
CA PRO A 153 -11.03 5.06 -13.50
C PRO A 153 -11.40 5.52 -14.91
N ASP A 154 -11.25 6.82 -15.17
CA ASP A 154 -11.65 7.47 -16.43
C ASP A 154 -10.61 7.34 -17.56
N GLY A 155 -9.44 6.72 -17.32
CA GLY A 155 -8.41 6.57 -18.34
C GLY A 155 -7.18 5.80 -17.88
N TYR A 156 -6.34 5.44 -18.86
CA TYR A 156 -5.08 4.73 -18.64
C TYR A 156 -3.97 5.68 -18.18
N TRP A 157 -3.08 5.15 -17.35
CA TRP A 157 -1.79 5.75 -16.99
C TRP A 157 -0.66 4.75 -17.28
N THR A 158 0.60 5.15 -17.08
CA THR A 158 1.73 4.26 -17.35
C THR A 158 2.12 3.48 -16.10
N ILE A 159 2.58 2.23 -16.28
CA ILE A 159 3.08 1.42 -15.15
C ILE A 159 4.22 2.13 -14.40
N GLN A 160 5.13 2.81 -15.11
CA GLN A 160 6.20 3.59 -14.47
C GLN A 160 5.71 4.88 -13.78
N GLY A 161 4.54 5.39 -14.17
CA GLY A 161 3.92 6.56 -13.55
C GLY A 161 3.11 6.22 -12.30
N ASP A 162 2.86 4.94 -12.04
CA ASP A 162 2.13 4.47 -10.88
C ASP A 162 3.10 4.06 -9.76
N GLU A 163 3.41 4.98 -8.86
CA GLU A 163 4.23 4.65 -7.69
C GLU A 163 3.47 3.73 -6.71
N TYR A 164 2.13 3.73 -6.73
CA TYR A 164 1.30 3.05 -5.74
C TYR A 164 1.19 1.55 -5.99
N ILE A 165 1.08 1.11 -7.24
CA ILE A 165 0.91 -0.30 -7.63
C ILE A 165 2.02 -1.20 -7.09
N HIS A 166 3.22 -0.66 -6.92
CA HIS A 166 4.38 -1.40 -6.41
C HIS A 166 4.25 -1.74 -4.92
N TYR A 167 3.69 -0.83 -4.10
CA TYR A 167 3.62 -0.97 -2.64
C TYR A 167 2.22 -1.32 -2.11
N MET A 168 1.18 -1.18 -2.92
CA MET A 168 -0.18 -1.49 -2.51
C MET A 168 -0.39 -2.99 -2.29
N ASN A 169 -1.40 -3.32 -1.46
CA ASN A 169 -1.87 -4.68 -1.31
C ASN A 169 -2.66 -5.11 -2.57
N LYS A 170 -2.04 -5.92 -3.42
CA LYS A 170 -2.62 -6.38 -4.70
C LYS A 170 -3.87 -7.23 -4.52
N ALA A 171 -4.09 -7.83 -3.35
CA ALA A 171 -5.34 -8.52 -3.05
C ALA A 171 -6.55 -7.58 -2.92
N MET A 172 -6.37 -6.26 -3.07
CA MET A 172 -7.46 -5.29 -3.21
C MET A 172 -7.93 -5.10 -4.65
N ILE A 173 -7.14 -5.50 -5.64
CA ILE A 173 -7.44 -5.28 -7.05
C ILE A 173 -8.65 -6.15 -7.43
N GLU A 174 -9.72 -5.51 -7.87
CA GLU A 174 -10.91 -6.18 -8.42
C GLU A 174 -10.62 -6.65 -9.84
N TRP A 175 -10.15 -5.73 -10.69
CA TRP A 175 -9.68 -6.02 -12.04
C TRP A 175 -8.51 -5.11 -12.42
N PHE A 176 -7.69 -5.58 -13.35
CA PHE A 176 -6.51 -4.92 -13.89
C PHE A 176 -6.53 -5.03 -15.41
N ARG A 177 -6.40 -3.90 -16.10
CA ARG A 177 -6.42 -3.77 -17.55
C ARG A 177 -5.07 -3.31 -18.06
N ILE A 178 -4.62 -3.93 -19.15
CA ILE A 178 -3.38 -3.61 -19.85
C ILE A 178 -3.74 -3.27 -21.29
N GLY A 179 -3.46 -2.04 -21.71
CA GLY A 179 -3.60 -1.64 -23.10
C GLY A 179 -2.40 -2.12 -23.92
N CYS A 180 -2.65 -2.59 -25.14
CA CYS A 180 -1.60 -3.19 -25.97
C CYS A 180 -0.89 -2.19 -26.90
N VAL A 181 -1.32 -0.93 -26.92
CA VAL A 181 -0.76 0.10 -27.81
C VAL A 181 -0.04 1.17 -27.00
N ILE A 182 1.26 1.32 -27.25
CA ILE A 182 2.10 2.34 -26.62
C ILE A 182 2.32 3.48 -27.61
N SER A 183 1.90 4.69 -27.24
CA SER A 183 2.09 5.90 -28.04
C SER A 183 3.30 6.71 -27.54
N LYS A 184 4.38 6.76 -28.32
CA LYS A 184 5.56 7.58 -28.04
C LYS A 184 5.55 8.86 -28.88
N LYS A 185 5.69 10.01 -28.23
CA LYS A 185 5.89 11.30 -28.91
C LYS A 185 7.36 11.49 -29.25
N LYS A 186 7.70 11.47 -30.54
CA LYS A 186 9.04 11.80 -31.04
C LYS A 186 9.09 13.26 -31.43
N ASN A 187 9.79 14.07 -30.63
CA ASN A 187 10.07 15.46 -30.97
C ASN A 187 11.00 15.50 -32.19
N ILE A 188 10.51 16.09 -33.29
CA ILE A 188 11.26 16.26 -34.54
C ILE A 188 11.73 17.71 -34.77
N GLY A 189 11.54 18.58 -33.77
CA GLY A 189 11.95 19.98 -33.77
C GLY A 189 11.12 20.79 -32.77
N ARG A 190 11.56 22.00 -32.41
CA ARG A 190 10.86 22.87 -31.43
C ARG A 190 9.55 23.48 -31.96
N LEU A 191 9.40 23.59 -33.28
CA LEU A 191 8.28 24.27 -33.95
C LEU A 191 7.38 23.32 -34.76
N ILE A 192 7.67 22.01 -34.72
CA ILE A 192 6.90 21.00 -35.43
C ILE A 192 6.22 20.13 -34.38
N GLU A 193 4.95 19.81 -34.60
CA GLU A 193 4.22 18.90 -33.73
C GLU A 193 4.98 17.56 -33.62
N PRO A 194 5.09 17.00 -32.41
CA PRO A 194 5.77 15.73 -32.22
C PRO A 194 5.12 14.63 -33.05
N LYS A 195 5.94 13.84 -33.74
CA LYS A 195 5.44 12.67 -34.45
C LYS A 195 5.05 11.61 -33.42
N VAL A 196 3.80 11.17 -33.43
CA VAL A 196 3.35 10.03 -32.62
C VAL A 196 3.78 8.75 -33.33
N ILE A 197 4.46 7.88 -32.59
CA ILE A 197 4.81 6.53 -33.01
C ILE A 197 4.04 5.58 -32.11
N GLU A 198 3.22 4.73 -32.70
CA GLU A 198 2.49 3.68 -32.00
C GLU A 198 3.23 2.36 -32.15
N MET A 199 3.30 1.62 -31.05
CA MET A 199 3.91 0.30 -30.98
C MET A 199 2.88 -0.65 -30.38
N ASP A 200 2.61 -1.74 -31.10
CA ASP A 200 1.73 -2.81 -30.62
C ASP A 200 2.59 -3.83 -29.87
N VAL A 201 2.25 -4.08 -28.61
CA VAL A 201 2.94 -5.00 -27.69
C VAL A 201 2.01 -6.15 -27.26
N THR A 202 0.96 -6.45 -28.06
CA THR A 202 -0.01 -7.50 -27.74
C THR A 202 0.67 -8.85 -27.49
N ASP A 203 1.60 -9.25 -28.37
CA ASP A 203 2.30 -10.53 -28.25
C ASP A 203 3.20 -10.58 -27.01
N ASP A 204 3.91 -9.48 -26.70
CA ASP A 204 4.75 -9.40 -25.50
C ASP A 204 3.91 -9.58 -24.21
N ILE A 205 2.72 -8.98 -24.15
CA ILE A 205 1.82 -9.12 -23.01
C ILE A 205 1.23 -10.54 -22.95
N ALA A 206 0.83 -11.09 -24.08
CA ALA A 206 0.27 -12.45 -24.16
C ALA A 206 1.30 -13.48 -23.65
N ASP A 207 2.56 -13.36 -24.07
CA ASP A 207 3.65 -14.23 -23.63
C ASP A 207 3.88 -14.16 -22.11
N ILE A 208 3.80 -12.96 -21.51
CA ILE A 208 3.90 -12.78 -20.05
C ILE A 208 2.72 -13.47 -19.33
N LEU A 209 1.50 -13.29 -19.85
CA LEU A 209 0.30 -13.89 -19.26
C LEU A 209 0.34 -15.43 -19.36
N GLU A 210 0.79 -15.97 -20.49
CA GLU A 210 0.96 -17.41 -20.70
C GLU A 210 2.05 -17.98 -19.79
N LYS A 211 3.22 -17.33 -19.73
CA LYS A 211 4.36 -17.72 -18.87
C LYS A 211 3.93 -17.93 -17.41
N HIS A 212 3.08 -17.07 -16.87
CA HIS A 212 2.60 -17.14 -15.48
C HIS A 212 1.24 -17.84 -15.33
N SER A 213 0.72 -18.40 -16.42
CA SER A 213 -0.60 -19.06 -16.47
C SER A 213 -1.71 -18.19 -15.87
N ILE A 214 -1.75 -16.92 -16.25
CA ILE A 214 -2.69 -15.92 -15.75
C ILE A 214 -3.93 -15.92 -16.64
N ALA A 215 -5.09 -16.20 -16.03
CA ALA A 215 -6.37 -16.13 -16.71
C ALA A 215 -6.71 -14.68 -17.04
N HIS A 216 -7.17 -14.45 -18.27
CA HIS A 216 -7.45 -13.12 -18.79
C HIS A 216 -8.54 -13.16 -19.87
N GLU A 217 -9.17 -12.01 -20.09
CA GLU A 217 -10.00 -11.75 -21.26
C GLU A 217 -9.28 -10.77 -22.18
N TYR A 218 -9.38 -10.98 -23.49
CA TYR A 218 -8.80 -10.07 -24.48
C TYR A 218 -9.91 -9.44 -25.32
N ASP A 219 -10.01 -8.12 -25.24
CA ASP A 219 -10.87 -7.32 -26.12
C ASP A 219 -10.06 -6.93 -27.36
N ARG A 220 -10.50 -7.43 -28.53
CA ARG A 220 -9.82 -7.18 -29.81
C ARG A 220 -10.08 -5.79 -30.36
N ASP A 221 -11.22 -5.20 -30.05
CA ASP A 221 -11.63 -3.89 -30.57
C ASP A 221 -10.92 -2.79 -29.78
N GLU A 222 -10.85 -2.93 -28.45
CA GLU A 222 -10.11 -2.02 -27.57
C GLU A 222 -8.61 -2.32 -27.50
N LYS A 223 -8.18 -3.53 -27.93
CA LYS A 223 -6.82 -4.06 -27.77
C LYS A 223 -6.36 -4.04 -26.31
N VAL A 224 -7.15 -4.66 -25.44
CA VAL A 224 -6.94 -4.65 -23.98
C VAL A 224 -7.00 -6.06 -23.42
N PHE A 225 -6.04 -6.39 -22.56
CA PHE A 225 -6.14 -7.55 -21.67
C PHE A 225 -6.78 -7.14 -20.35
N THR A 226 -7.81 -7.88 -19.91
CA THR A 226 -8.44 -7.74 -18.60
C THR A 226 -8.11 -8.96 -17.73
N ILE A 227 -7.48 -8.71 -16.59
CA ILE A 227 -7.14 -9.69 -15.57
C ILE A 227 -8.02 -9.43 -14.34
N TYR A 228 -8.68 -10.46 -13.85
CA TYR A 228 -9.55 -10.36 -12.68
C TYR A 228 -8.83 -10.79 -11.41
N GLY A 229 -8.79 -9.91 -10.41
CA GLY A 229 -8.51 -10.34 -9.04
C GLY A 229 -9.74 -11.00 -8.41
N TYR A 230 -10.92 -10.43 -8.70
CA TYR A 230 -12.21 -10.93 -8.25
C TYR A 230 -13.26 -10.83 -9.36
N ARG A 231 -14.18 -11.81 -9.43
CA ARG A 231 -15.32 -11.84 -10.34
C ARG A 231 -16.45 -12.70 -9.80
#